data_AF-A0A1F8DLD2-F1
#
_entry.id   AF-A0A1F8DLD2-F1
#
_cell.length_a   1.000
_cell.length_b   1.000
_cell.length_c   1.000
_cell.angle_alpha   90.00
_cell.angle_beta   90.00
_cell.angle_gamma   90.00
#
_symmetry.space_group_name_H-M   'P 1'
#
loop_
_entity.id
_entity.type
_entity.pdbx_description
1 polymer ?
#
loop_
_entity_poly.entity_id
_entity_poly.type
_entity_poly.pdbx_seq_one_letter_code
_entity_poly.pdbx_strand_id
1 'polypeptide(L)'
;MGSATDIAKEAGQIILMQNNLEKVIEAINLSKFTFRAIKQNLFWAFIYNAVAVPLAVVGLLNPMIAAAAMSFSSISVVLNSLRLKHSKLI
;
A
#
# COMPACT_ATOMS: atom_id res chain seq x y z
N MET A 1 -9.92 9.48 28.02
CA MET A 1 -10.44 10.40 26.99
C MET A 1 -9.29 11.35 26.65
N GLY A 2 -8.75 11.27 25.43
CA GLY A 2 -7.49 11.93 25.04
C GLY A 2 -7.53 13.45 25.23
N SER A 3 -6.52 13.99 25.91
CA SER A 3 -6.46 15.39 26.37
C SER A 3 -6.08 16.40 25.29
N ALA A 4 -6.36 16.09 24.01
CA ALA A 4 -6.21 17.05 22.94
C ALA A 4 -7.44 17.98 22.92
N THR A 5 -7.20 19.29 22.85
CA THR A 5 -8.26 20.27 22.61
C THR A 5 -8.95 19.94 21.28
N ASP A 6 -10.24 20.26 21.16
CA ASP A 6 -11.00 19.88 19.95
C ASP A 6 -10.43 20.55 18.69
N ILE A 7 -9.89 21.76 18.82
CA ILE A 7 -9.10 22.43 17.77
C ILE A 7 -7.87 21.61 17.35
N ALA A 8 -7.16 20.98 18.29
CA ALA A 8 -6.01 20.13 17.97
C ALA A 8 -6.42 18.80 17.32
N LYS A 9 -7.62 18.29 17.60
CA LYS A 9 -8.17 17.10 16.93
C LYS A 9 -8.61 17.41 15.50
N GLU A 10 -9.23 18.56 15.27
CA GLU A 10 -9.70 18.97 13.94
C GLU A 10 -8.54 19.34 13.00
N ALA A 11 -7.49 19.98 13.51
CA ALA A 11 -6.32 20.37 12.73
C ALA A 11 -5.34 19.20 12.46
N GLY A 12 -5.39 18.14 13.28
CA GLY A 12 -4.43 17.04 13.22
C GLY A 12 -4.79 15.98 12.16
N GLN A 13 -3.84 15.65 11.28
CA GLN A 13 -4.01 14.55 10.31
C GLN A 13 -3.91 13.15 10.95
N ILE A 14 -3.29 13.04 12.12
CA ILE A 14 -3.14 11.81 12.90
C ILE A 14 -3.41 12.15 14.35
N ILE A 15 -4.37 11.46 14.99
CA ILE A 15 -4.75 11.66 16.39
C ILE A 15 -4.37 10.42 17.20
N LEU A 16 -3.58 10.61 18.26
CA LEU A 16 -3.27 9.56 19.22
C LEU A 16 -4.43 9.42 20.22
N MET A 17 -5.13 8.28 20.14
CA MET A 17 -6.27 7.99 21.04
C MET A 17 -5.84 7.67 22.48
N GLN A 18 -4.57 7.33 22.70
CA GLN A 18 -4.00 6.91 23.99
C GLN A 18 -2.83 7.82 24.35
N ASN A 19 -2.62 8.12 25.64
CA ASN A 19 -1.47 8.89 26.14
C ASN A 19 -0.15 8.08 26.12
N ASN A 20 0.10 7.32 25.04
CA ASN A 20 1.39 6.65 24.82
C ASN A 20 2.08 7.27 23.60
N LEU A 21 3.22 7.92 23.86
CA LEU A 21 4.08 8.53 22.83
C LEU A 21 4.74 7.49 21.89
N GLU A 22 4.89 6.23 22.33
CA GLU A 22 5.43 5.14 21.50
C GLU A 22 4.58 4.92 20.23
N LYS A 23 3.29 5.24 20.27
CA LYS A 23 2.40 5.15 19.09
C LYS A 23 2.81 6.07 17.95
N VAL A 24 3.56 7.14 18.21
CA VAL A 24 4.13 7.98 17.15
C VAL A 24 5.18 7.19 16.37
N ILE A 25 6.04 6.46 17.08
CA ILE A 25 7.08 5.62 16.49
C ILE A 25 6.42 4.49 15.70
N GLU A 26 5.39 3.87 16.26
CA GLU A 26 4.57 2.85 15.61
C GLU A 26 3.97 3.36 14.28
N ALA A 27 3.36 4.55 14.30
CA ALA A 27 2.75 5.19 13.13
C ALA A 27 3.79 5.51 12.03
N ILE A 28 4.98 5.99 12.41
CA ILE A 28 6.08 6.26 11.46
C ILE A 28 6.57 4.94 10.83
N ASN A 29 6.75 3.90 11.63
CA ASN A 29 7.17 2.59 11.14
C ASN A 29 6.13 1.99 10.20
N LEU A 30 4.84 2.04 10.57
CA LEU A 30 3.75 1.62 9.71
C LEU A 30 3.75 2.37 8.38
N SER A 31 3.92 3.69 8.39
CA SER A 31 4.01 4.51 7.18
C SER A 31 5.15 4.05 6.26
N LYS A 32 6.35 3.81 6.80
CA LYS A 32 7.50 3.30 6.03
C LYS A 32 7.22 1.95 5.39
N PHE A 33 6.58 1.04 6.13
CA PHE A 33 6.21 -0.28 5.63
C PHE A 33 5.15 -0.19 4.52
N THR A 34 4.13 0.63 4.71
CA THR A 34 3.09 0.88 3.70
C THR A 34 3.71 1.49 2.44
N PHE A 35 4.62 2.46 2.59
CA PHE A 35 5.29 3.09 1.46
C PHE A 35 6.18 2.11 0.68
N ARG A 36 6.82 1.15 1.36
CA ARG A 36 7.55 0.06 0.69
C ARG A 36 6.61 -0.83 -0.13
N ALA A 37 5.46 -1.21 0.42
CA ALA A 37 4.45 -1.99 -0.31
C ALA A 37 3.94 -1.22 -1.54
N ILE A 38 3.62 0.07 -1.40
CA ILE A 38 3.21 0.93 -2.53
C ILE A 38 4.28 0.93 -3.64
N LYS A 39 5.56 1.11 -3.29
CA LYS A 39 6.65 1.08 -4.28
C LYS A 39 6.77 -0.28 -5.00
N GLN A 40 6.60 -1.39 -4.29
CA GLN A 40 6.60 -2.72 -4.91
C GLN A 40 5.42 -2.89 -5.88
N ASN A 41 4.23 -2.43 -5.49
CA ASN A 41 3.03 -2.51 -6.34
C ASN A 41 3.19 -1.66 -7.61
N LEU A 42 3.71 -0.44 -7.47
CA LEU A 42 4.01 0.44 -8.61
C LEU A 42 5.05 -0.17 -9.54
N PHE A 43 6.11 -0.77 -9.01
CA PHE A 43 7.14 -1.43 -9.81
C PHE A 43 6.57 -2.55 -10.68
N TRP A 44 5.74 -3.43 -10.10
CA TRP A 44 5.08 -4.49 -10.85
C TRP A 44 4.10 -3.96 -11.89
N ALA A 45 3.33 -2.92 -11.56
CA ALA A 45 2.44 -2.27 -12.52
C ALA A 45 3.21 -1.68 -13.72
N PHE A 46 4.36 -1.04 -13.48
CA PHE A 46 5.21 -0.52 -14.53
C PHE A 46 5.81 -1.62 -15.41
N ILE A 47 6.37 -2.68 -14.82
CA ILE A 47 6.89 -3.83 -15.59
C ILE A 47 5.80 -4.41 -16.48
N TYR A 48 4.61 -4.62 -15.90
CA TYR A 48 3.49 -5.19 -16.63
C TYR A 48 3.11 -4.33 -17.83
N ASN A 49 2.93 -3.02 -17.64
CA ASN A 49 2.62 -2.09 -18.73
C ASN A 49 3.76 -2.01 -19.77
N ALA A 50 5.01 -1.98 -19.32
CA ALA A 50 6.19 -1.91 -20.19
C ALA A 50 6.33 -3.15 -21.09
N VAL A 51 5.85 -4.31 -20.67
CA VAL A 51 5.85 -5.55 -21.47
C VAL A 51 4.56 -5.68 -22.29
N ALA A 52 3.41 -5.43 -21.66
CA ALA A 52 2.10 -5.61 -22.28
C ALA A 52 1.86 -4.64 -23.46
N VAL A 53 2.29 -3.38 -23.34
CA VAL A 53 2.09 -2.37 -24.40
C VAL A 53 2.84 -2.75 -25.68
N PRO A 54 4.16 -3.04 -25.67
CA PRO A 54 4.86 -3.53 -26.86
C PRO A 54 4.28 -4.82 -27.43
N LEU A 55 3.95 -5.81 -26.58
CA LEU A 55 3.35 -7.07 -27.03
C LEU A 55 1.97 -6.87 -27.68
N ALA A 56 1.17 -5.92 -27.18
CA ALA A 56 -0.11 -5.54 -27.78
C ALA A 56 0.09 -4.87 -29.15
N VAL A 57 1.10 -4.00 -29.28
CA VAL A 57 1.46 -3.36 -30.56
C VAL A 57 1.88 -4.39 -31.60
N VAL A 58 2.61 -5.45 -31.21
CA VAL A 58 3.00 -6.55 -32.12
C VAL A 58 1.85 -7.53 -32.38
N GLY A 59 0.68 -7.36 -31.73
CA GLY A 59 -0.52 -8.17 -31.94
C GLY A 59 -0.48 -9.57 -31.29
N LEU A 60 0.52 -9.84 -30.45
CA LEU A 60 0.76 -11.15 -29.81
C LEU A 60 0.13 -11.26 -28.42
N LEU A 61 -0.44 -10.18 -27.88
CA LEU A 61 -1.06 -10.17 -26.56
C LEU A 61 -2.56 -10.48 -26.65
N ASN A 62 -2.99 -11.62 -26.11
CA ASN A 62 -4.41 -11.88 -25.90
C ASN A 62 -4.92 -11.04 -24.71
N PRO A 63 -5.87 -10.10 -24.91
CA PRO A 63 -6.37 -9.22 -23.85
C PRO A 63 -6.93 -9.98 -22.63
N MET A 64 -7.41 -11.20 -22.83
CA MET A 64 -7.97 -12.05 -21.76
C MET A 64 -6.88 -12.51 -20.78
N ILE A 65 -5.73 -12.91 -21.29
CA ILE A 65 -4.58 -13.36 -20.48
C ILE A 65 -3.97 -12.17 -19.75
N ALA A 66 -3.90 -11.03 -20.44
CA ALA A 66 -3.47 -9.77 -19.87
C ALA A 66 -4.36 -9.36 -18.67
N ALA A 67 -5.68 -9.37 -18.86
CA ALA A 67 -6.63 -9.06 -17.79
C ALA A 67 -6.55 -10.05 -16.61
N ALA A 68 -6.34 -11.34 -16.88
CA ALA A 68 -6.18 -12.35 -15.85
C ALA A 68 -4.88 -12.15 -15.02
N ALA A 69 -3.76 -11.82 -15.68
CA ALA A 69 -2.51 -11.52 -14.99
C ALA A 69 -2.63 -10.24 -14.13
N MET A 70 -3.31 -9.21 -14.64
CA MET A 70 -3.52 -7.95 -13.92
C MET A 70 -4.41 -8.14 -12.68
N SER A 71 -5.47 -8.95 -12.77
CA SER A 71 -6.33 -9.25 -11.62
C SER A 71 -5.62 -10.11 -10.57
N PHE A 72 -4.77 -11.06 -11.00
CA PHE A 72 -3.96 -11.87 -10.10
C PHE A 72 -2.90 -11.04 -9.35
N SER A 73 -2.30 -10.04 -10.02
CA SER A 73 -1.37 -9.10 -9.40
C SER A 73 -2.04 -8.35 -8.24
N SER A 74 -3.28 -7.88 -8.40
CA SER A 74 -4.03 -7.23 -7.31
C SER A 74 -4.19 -8.13 -6.08
N ILE A 75 -4.42 -9.43 -6.27
CA ILE A 75 -4.50 -10.40 -5.16
C ILE A 75 -3.15 -10.53 -4.47
N SER A 76 -2.05 -10.67 -5.22
CA SER A 76 -0.69 -10.73 -4.66
C SER A 76 -0.32 -9.46 -3.89
N VAL A 77 -0.71 -8.30 -4.40
CA VAL A 77 -0.52 -6.99 -3.77
C VAL A 77 -1.31 -6.86 -2.46
N VAL A 78 -2.57 -7.29 -2.46
CA VAL A 78 -3.43 -7.29 -1.26
C VAL A 78 -2.89 -8.26 -0.21
N LEU A 79 -2.48 -9.46 -0.61
CA LEU A 79 -1.84 -10.43 0.29
C LEU A 79 -0.53 -9.88 0.90
N ASN A 80 0.30 -9.20 0.10
CA ASN A 80 1.53 -8.57 0.58
C ASN A 80 1.24 -7.39 1.53
N SER A 81 0.15 -6.66 1.31
CA SER A 81 -0.33 -5.61 2.21
C SER A 81 -0.95 -6.15 3.50
N LEU A 82 -1.60 -7.32 3.46
CA LEU A 82 -2.10 -8.02 4.65
C LEU A 82 -0.97 -8.61 5.50
N ARG A 83 0.18 -8.94 4.91
CA ARG A 83 1.39 -9.31 5.67
C ARG A 83 1.89 -8.17 6.57
N LEU A 84 1.62 -6.92 6.21
CA LEU A 84 1.87 -5.75 7.06
C LEU A 84 1.01 -5.78 8.34
N LYS A 85 -0.24 -6.27 8.27
CA LYS A 85 -1.15 -6.42 9.41
C LYS A 85 -0.66 -7.45 10.44
N HIS A 86 0.12 -8.45 10.00
CA HIS A 86 0.67 -9.51 10.85
C HIS A 86 2.12 -9.28 11.27
N SER A 87 2.80 -8.31 10.67
CA SER A 87 4.11 -7.89 11.15
C SER A 87 3.87 -7.13 12.44
N LYS A 88 4.12 -7.78 13.59
CA LYS A 88 4.12 -7.14 14.91
C LYS A 88 4.92 -5.85 14.81
N LEU A 89 4.22 -4.72 14.71
CA LEU A 89 4.77 -3.44 15.11
C LEU A 89 4.93 -3.58 16.63
N ILE A 90 6.17 -3.85 17.03
CA ILE A 90 6.61 -3.81 18.42
C ILE A 90 6.64 -2.34 18.84
#